data_AF-A0A7K0K040-F1
#
_entry.id   AF-A0A7K0K040-F1
#
_cell.length_a   1.000
_cell.length_b   1.000
_cell.length_c   1.000
_cell.angle_alpha   90.00
_cell.angle_beta   90.00
_cell.angle_gamma   90.00
#
_symmetry.space_group_name_H-M   'P 1'
#
loop_
_entity.id
_entity.type
_entity.pdbx_description
1 polymer ?
#
loop_
_entity_poly.entity_id
_entity_poly.type
_entity_poly.pdbx_seq_one_letter_code
_entity_poly.pdbx_strand_id
1 'polypeptide(L)' 'MGRGRQKAKQTKVARRLKYESPEPDLAALERELTGKGGGSGNSYGSDPYADDPYAKYAEPDYVDKWADYEDDADADQDDE' A
#
# COMPACT_ATOMS: atom_id res chain seq x y z
N MET A 1 -3.45 -22.09 -41.06
CA MET A 1 -2.53 -22.78 -40.12
C MET A 1 -1.86 -21.89 -39.06
N GLY A 2 -2.22 -20.62 -38.86
CA GLY A 2 -1.48 -19.72 -37.94
C GLY A 2 -2.14 -19.37 -36.59
N ARG A 3 -3.47 -19.49 -36.45
CA ARG A 3 -4.20 -18.93 -35.29
C ARG A 3 -4.00 -19.71 -33.98
N GLY A 4 -3.93 -21.05 -34.03
CA GLY A 4 -3.79 -21.87 -32.83
C GLY A 4 -2.47 -21.64 -32.07
N ARG A 5 -1.38 -21.40 -32.81
CA ARG A 5 -0.07 -21.09 -32.22
C ARG A 5 -0.04 -19.71 -31.58
N GLN A 6 -0.68 -18.73 -32.21
CA GLN A 6 -0.81 -17.38 -31.65
C GLN A 6 -1.65 -17.41 -30.36
N LYS A 7 -2.79 -18.12 -30.37
CA LYS A 7 -3.64 -18.28 -29.18
C LYS A 7 -2.88 -18.93 -28.03
N ALA A 8 -2.13 -20.01 -28.28
CA ALA A 8 -1.31 -20.66 -27.26
C ALA A 8 -0.22 -19.74 -26.69
N LYS A 9 0.46 -18.96 -27.54
CA LYS A 9 1.44 -17.96 -27.10
C LYS A 9 0.79 -16.89 -26.23
N GLN A 10 -0.36 -16.35 -26.64
CA GLN A 10 -1.08 -15.33 -25.86
C GLN A 10 -1.57 -15.86 -24.51
N THR A 11 -2.14 -17.07 -24.46
CA THR A 11 -2.55 -17.69 -23.18
C THR A 11 -1.36 -17.87 -22.23
N LYS A 12 -0.20 -18.28 -22.74
CA LYS A 12 1.02 -18.41 -21.93
C LYS A 12 1.47 -17.07 -21.37
N VAL A 13 1.48 -16.02 -22.19
CA VAL A 13 1.85 -14.65 -21.77
C VAL A 13 0.84 -14.11 -20.76
N ALA A 14 -0.46 -14.27 -21.00
CA ALA A 14 -1.49 -13.83 -20.09
C ALA A 14 -1.41 -14.54 -18.72
N ARG A 15 -1.11 -15.84 -18.71
CA ARG A 15 -0.90 -16.58 -17.45
C ARG A 15 0.31 -16.05 -16.69
N ARG A 16 1.41 -15.75 -17.37
CA ARG A 16 2.58 -15.11 -16.74
C ARG A 16 2.20 -13.76 -16.14
N LEU A 17 1.56 -12.89 -16.90
CA LEU A 17 1.12 -11.58 -16.41
C LEU A 17 0.14 -11.66 -15.22
N LYS A 18 -0.67 -12.73 -15.14
CA LYS A 18 -1.65 -12.91 -14.05
C LYS A 18 -1.07 -13.52 -12.79
N TYR A 19 -0.08 -14.40 -12.92
CA TYR A 19 0.34 -15.28 -11.82
C TYR A 19 1.85 -15.22 -11.52
N GLU A 20 2.67 -14.66 -12.40
CA GLU A 20 4.05 -14.30 -12.04
C GLU A 20 4.00 -12.94 -11.36
N SER A 21 4.19 -12.92 -10.04
CA SER A 21 4.62 -11.70 -9.38
C SER A 21 6.12 -11.56 -9.63
N PRO A 22 6.60 -10.46 -10.24
CA PRO A 22 8.03 -10.21 -10.35
C PRO A 22 8.64 -10.11 -8.94
N GLU A 23 9.86 -10.60 -8.78
CA GLU A 23 10.61 -10.37 -7.54
C GLU A 23 10.92 -8.87 -7.42
N PRO A 24 10.65 -8.25 -6.27
CA PRO A 24 10.98 -6.84 -6.07
C PRO A 24 12.49 -6.65 -6.01
N ASP A 25 13.00 -5.59 -6.65
CA ASP A 25 14.39 -5.16 -6.50
C ASP A 25 14.58 -4.50 -5.12
N LEU A 26 14.95 -5.31 -4.14
CA LEU A 26 15.15 -4.88 -2.75
C LEU A 26 16.27 -3.83 -2.63
N ALA A 27 17.31 -3.91 -3.46
CA ALA A 27 18.42 -2.97 -3.42
C ALA A 27 18.00 -1.57 -3.90
N ALA A 28 17.10 -1.49 -4.88
CA ALA A 28 16.51 -0.23 -5.30
C ALA A 28 15.66 0.40 -4.19
N LEU A 29 14.87 -0.41 -3.46
CA LEU A 29 14.03 0.04 -2.35
C LEU A 29 14.86 0.59 -1.17
N GLU A 30 15.90 -0.12 -0.77
CA GLU A 30 16.81 0.30 0.31
C GLU A 30 17.44 1.68 0.01
N ARG A 31 17.84 1.91 -1.24
CA ARG A 31 18.39 3.20 -1.68
C ARG A 31 17.37 4.34 -1.59
N GLU A 32 16.10 4.09 -1.89
CA GLU A 32 15.04 5.09 -1.78
C GLU A 32 14.74 5.44 -0.31
N LEU A 33 14.65 4.42 0.55
CA LEU A 33 14.42 4.60 1.98
C LEU A 33 15.57 5.37 2.66
N THR A 34 16.81 5.02 2.33
CA THR A 34 17.99 5.69 2.90
C THR A 34 18.17 7.11 2.35
N GLY A 35 17.82 7.36 1.08
CA GLY A 35 17.90 8.69 0.46
C GLY A 35 16.88 9.70 0.98
N LYS A 36 15.73 9.25 1.49
CA LYS A 36 14.66 10.13 1.99
C LYS A 36 14.82 10.53 3.46
N GLY A 37 15.65 9.82 4.23
CA GLY A 37 15.88 10.10 5.67
C GLY A 37 17.01 11.07 6.00
N GLY A 38 17.79 11.54 5.02
CA GLY A 38 19.08 12.19 5.27
C GLY A 38 19.18 13.71 5.06
N GLY A 39 18.10 14.41 4.71
CA GLY A 39 18.21 15.79 4.20
C GLY A 39 17.03 16.70 4.50
N SER A 40 16.81 17.05 5.76
CA SER A 40 16.21 18.35 6.10
C SER A 40 16.64 18.75 7.50
N GLY A 41 17.45 19.81 7.57
CA GLY A 41 17.92 20.34 8.84
C GLY A 41 16.78 21.02 9.62
N ASN A 42 16.87 20.87 10.94
CA ASN A 42 16.48 21.89 11.91
C ASN A 42 14.99 22.27 11.97
N SER A 43 14.21 21.61 12.83
CA SER A 43 13.06 22.23 13.52
C SER A 43 12.68 21.42 14.76
N TYR A 44 13.29 21.76 15.90
CA TYR A 44 12.85 21.36 17.23
C TYR A 44 11.43 21.95 17.47
N GLY A 45 10.38 21.26 17.04
CA GLY A 45 8.99 21.71 17.18
C GLY A 45 8.02 21.30 16.05
N SER A 46 8.48 20.67 14.98
CA SER A 46 7.58 20.16 13.93
C SER A 46 7.13 18.74 14.27
N ASP A 47 5.82 18.51 14.26
CA ASP A 47 5.26 17.16 14.24
C ASP A 47 5.91 16.37 13.08
N PRO A 48 6.58 15.24 13.34
CA PRO A 48 7.26 14.44 12.32
C PRO A 48 6.29 13.87 11.27
N TYR A 49 4.98 13.88 11.54
CA TYR A 49 3.93 13.44 10.62
C TYR A 49 3.21 14.60 9.93
N ALA A 50 3.60 15.86 10.16
CA ALA A 50 2.91 17.02 9.58
C ALA A 50 2.87 17.01 8.03
N ASP A 51 3.85 16.38 7.39
CA ASP A 51 3.93 16.24 5.92
C ASP A 51 3.55 14.83 5.44
N ASP A 52 3.04 13.97 6.34
CA ASP A 52 2.56 12.64 6.00
C ASP A 52 1.17 12.76 5.32
N PRO A 53 0.98 12.25 4.09
CA PRO A 53 -0.33 12.24 3.43
C PRO A 53 -1.42 11.49 4.23
N TYR A 54 -1.03 10.68 5.22
CA TYR A 54 -1.93 9.98 6.12
C TYR A 54 -2.22 10.70 7.43
N ALA A 55 -1.58 11.84 7.73
CA ALA A 55 -1.81 12.59 8.98
C ALA A 55 -3.28 12.97 9.18
N LYS A 56 -3.99 13.26 8.09
CA LYS A 56 -5.44 13.56 8.08
C LYS A 56 -6.33 12.45 8.67
N TYR A 57 -5.83 11.22 8.74
CA TYR A 57 -6.56 10.08 9.32
C TYR A 57 -6.31 9.93 10.82
N ALA A 58 -5.23 10.53 11.34
CA ALA A 58 -4.89 10.55 12.76
C ALA A 58 -5.43 11.79 13.49
N GLU A 59 -6.01 12.75 12.75
CA GLU A 59 -6.67 13.91 13.33
C GLU A 59 -7.93 13.49 14.12
N PRO A 60 -8.15 14.07 15.31
CA PRO A 60 -9.19 13.61 16.23
C PRO A 60 -10.61 13.77 15.66
N ASP A 61 -10.84 14.74 14.76
CA ASP A 61 -12.12 14.96 14.08
C ASP A 61 -12.44 13.84 13.07
N TYR A 62 -11.42 13.29 12.41
CA TYR A 62 -11.58 12.15 11.52
C TYR A 62 -11.77 10.86 12.31
N VAL A 63 -11.01 10.64 13.39
CA VAL A 63 -11.17 9.48 14.27
C VAL A 63 -12.58 9.44 14.88
N ASP A 64 -13.07 10.56 15.41
CA ASP A 64 -14.41 10.67 16.03
C ASP A 64 -15.53 10.35 15.02
N LYS A 65 -15.37 10.72 13.75
CA LYS A 65 -16.35 10.42 12.68
C LYS A 65 -16.48 8.92 12.39
N TRP A 66 -15.40 8.16 12.55
CA TRP A 66 -15.41 6.72 12.28
C TRP A 66 -15.51 5.88 13.55
N ALA A 67 -15.36 6.48 14.73
CA ALA A 67 -15.58 5.82 16.01
C ALA A 67 -16.99 5.25 16.15
N ASP A 68 -18.00 5.93 15.59
CA ASP A 68 -19.41 5.45 15.56
C ASP A 68 -19.59 4.18 14.69
N TYR A 69 -18.67 3.92 13.74
CA TYR A 69 -18.69 2.72 12.90
C TYR A 69 -17.86 1.57 13.48
N GLU A 70 -16.93 1.84 14.42
CA GLU A 70 -16.16 0.78 15.09
C GLU A 70 -17.03 -0.01 16.10
N ASP A 71 -18.00 0.65 16.75
CA ASP A 71 -18.92 0.02 17.71
C ASP A 71 -19.81 -1.06 17.07
N ASP A 72 -20.20 -0.86 15.81
CA ASP A 72 -20.99 -1.84 15.02
C ASP A 72 -20.13 -2.99 14.43
N ALA A 73 -18.80 -2.84 14.34
CA ALA A 73 -17.92 -3.83 13.73
C ALA A 73 -17.55 -4.99 14.67
N ASP A 74 -17.66 -4.80 15.99
CA ASP A 74 -17.43 -5.84 17.01
C ASP A 74 -18.70 -6.64 17.35
N ALA A 75 -19.87 -6.28 16.80
CA ALA A 75 -21.14 -6.95 17.09
C ALA A 75 -21.37 -8.27 16.30
N ASP A 76 -20.57 -8.55 15.27
CA ASP A 76 -20.73 -9.72 14.37
C ASP A 76 -19.73 -10.88 14.68
N GLN A 77 -19.21 -10.98 15.92
CA GLN A 77 -18.26 -12.03 16.31
C GLN A 77 -18.79 -13.10 17.29
N ASP A 78 -20.10 -13.14 17.57
CA ASP A 78 -20.68 -14.17 18.44
C ASP A 78 -21.86 -14.91 17.75
N ASP A 79 -21.54 -15.87 16.89
CA ASP A 79 -22.45 -16.95 16.50
C ASP A 79 -21.61 -18.21 16.17
N GLU A 80 -21.29 -19.02 17.18
CA GLU A 80 -20.78 -20.40 17.06
C GLU A 80 -21.70 -21.40 17.78
#